data_AF-A0AAF0F679-F1
#
_entry.id   AF-A0AAF0F679-F1
#
_cell.length_a   1.000
_cell.length_b   1.000
_cell.length_c   1.000
_cell.angle_alpha   90.00
_cell.angle_beta   90.00
_cell.angle_gamma   90.00
#
_symmetry.space_group_name_H-M   'P 1'
#
loop_
_entity.id
_entity.type
_entity.pdbx_description
1 polymer ?
#
loop_
_entity_poly.entity_id
_entity_poly.type
_entity_poly.pdbx_seq_one_letter_code
_entity_poly.pdbx_strand_id
1 'polypeptide(L)'
;MTVDTELREAHQKLAQSYQVLQNKKNDTNVQSLSSQLAIMKIMLAERELFHPDPSLLAEKDVDALVIARDVFEIGTLSSLHAKDLESFDRYWSQLKPFYLDLAGSLPASSNYEPIIGLSLLRSLSSNRISEFHMALEMLPATLVRDSPCIQHPVLLERWLMEGSFSNVWRERANVPREEFLFFVDILMDTIRHEIASCEEKAYDALPLNDVATLLFFTNQSEILDFAKERGWHINPTTQTVEFAGIRSEQRGAKAEDRIPRRTTIASNMHFARELESIV
;
A
#
# COMPACT_ATOMS: atom_id res chain seq x y z
N MET A 1 -24.83 -5.61 32.13
CA MET A 1 -24.97 -4.81 33.38
C MET A 1 -23.77 -4.85 34.34
N THR A 2 -22.64 -5.44 33.93
CA THR A 2 -21.32 -5.02 34.40
C THR A 2 -20.52 -4.72 33.15
N VAL A 3 -20.66 -3.53 32.58
CA VAL A 3 -19.60 -3.07 31.68
C VAL A 3 -18.39 -2.93 32.58
N ASP A 4 -17.46 -3.84 32.35
CA ASP A 4 -16.30 -4.11 33.16
C ASP A 4 -15.49 -2.84 33.42
N THR A 5 -15.45 -2.45 34.69
CA THR A 5 -14.55 -1.43 35.19
C THR A 5 -13.11 -1.71 34.75
N GLU A 6 -12.71 -2.99 34.70
CA GLU A 6 -11.39 -3.41 34.24
C GLU A 6 -11.14 -3.14 32.75
N LEU A 7 -12.12 -3.38 31.88
CA LEU A 7 -11.99 -3.15 30.43
C LEU A 7 -11.96 -1.65 30.11
N ARG A 8 -12.78 -0.85 30.81
CA ARG A 8 -12.75 0.62 30.71
C ARG A 8 -11.47 1.23 31.29
N GLU A 9 -10.98 0.73 32.42
CA GLU A 9 -9.71 1.18 32.99
C GLU A 9 -8.52 0.80 32.10
N ALA A 10 -8.54 -0.39 31.51
CA ALA A 10 -7.49 -0.82 30.59
C ALA A 10 -7.54 -0.05 29.26
N HIS A 11 -8.73 0.24 28.73
CA HIS A 11 -8.91 1.14 27.57
C HIS A 11 -8.46 2.57 27.89
N GLN A 12 -8.76 3.11 29.07
CA GLN A 12 -8.28 4.43 29.48
C GLN A 12 -6.75 4.46 29.61
N LYS A 13 -6.13 3.42 30.16
CA LYS A 13 -4.66 3.30 30.22
C LYS A 13 -4.04 3.23 28.82
N LEU A 14 -4.71 2.53 27.89
CA LEU A 14 -4.26 2.39 26.51
C LEU A 14 -4.45 3.69 25.71
N ALA A 15 -5.56 4.39 25.92
CA ALA A 15 -5.79 5.72 25.33
C ALA A 15 -4.79 6.74 25.86
N GLN A 16 -4.44 6.68 27.16
CA GLN A 16 -3.39 7.50 27.75
C GLN A 16 -2.01 7.16 27.19
N SER A 17 -1.65 5.88 27.05
CA SER A 17 -0.36 5.49 26.47
C SER A 17 -0.28 5.83 24.97
N TYR A 18 -1.39 5.76 24.25
CA TYR A 18 -1.49 6.20 22.86
C TYR A 18 -1.37 7.73 22.72
N GLN A 19 -2.02 8.52 23.57
CA GLN A 19 -1.84 9.98 23.62
C GLN A 19 -0.40 10.36 24.00
N VAL A 20 0.23 9.62 24.90
CA VAL A 20 1.65 9.80 25.23
C VAL A 20 2.55 9.48 24.03
N LEU A 21 2.20 8.45 23.23
CA LEU A 21 2.95 8.10 22.02
C LEU A 21 2.78 9.14 20.90
N GLN A 22 1.58 9.70 20.73
CA GLN A 22 1.36 10.84 19.83
C GLN A 22 2.22 12.05 20.21
N ASN A 23 2.40 12.31 21.51
CA ASN A 23 3.16 13.45 22.02
C ASN A 23 4.68 13.22 22.11
N LYS A 24 5.13 11.96 22.29
CA LYS A 24 6.55 11.58 22.37
C LYS A 24 6.80 10.25 21.63
N LYS A 25 7.35 10.37 20.42
CA LYS A 25 7.81 9.25 19.59
C LYS A 25 9.09 8.63 20.17
N ASN A 26 8.94 7.69 21.12
CA ASN A 26 10.05 6.91 21.67
C ASN A 26 9.83 5.41 21.38
N ASP A 27 10.87 4.71 20.92
CA ASP A 27 10.82 3.26 20.65
C ASP A 27 10.49 2.42 21.89
N THR A 28 10.88 2.89 23.07
CA THR A 28 10.54 2.25 24.35
C THR A 28 9.04 2.29 24.67
N ASN A 29 8.33 3.31 24.17
CA ASN A 29 6.88 3.40 24.34
C ASN A 29 6.13 2.46 23.37
N VAL A 30 6.72 2.18 22.20
CA VAL A 30 6.14 1.21 21.23
C VAL A 30 6.16 -0.21 21.81
N GLN A 31 7.24 -0.57 22.52
CA GLN A 31 7.35 -1.88 23.18
C GLN A 31 6.43 -2.03 24.40
N SER A 32 6.24 -0.97 25.19
CA SER A 32 5.27 -1.02 26.28
C SER A 32 3.84 -1.10 25.75
N LEU A 33 3.51 -0.37 24.68
CA LEU A 33 2.23 -0.48 23.98
C LEU A 33 1.99 -1.85 23.38
N SER A 34 2.99 -2.49 22.77
CA SER A 34 2.81 -3.84 22.22
C SER A 34 2.51 -4.88 23.31
N SER A 35 3.14 -4.75 24.48
CA SER A 35 2.82 -5.60 25.64
C SER A 35 1.43 -5.35 26.20
N GLN A 36 1.00 -4.08 26.28
CA GLN A 36 -0.36 -3.70 26.69
C GLN A 36 -1.42 -4.19 25.69
N LEU A 37 -1.16 -4.06 24.38
CA LEU A 37 -2.02 -4.58 23.32
C LEU A 37 -2.12 -6.10 23.37
N ALA A 38 -1.05 -6.82 23.71
CA ALA A 38 -1.08 -8.28 23.88
C ALA A 38 -1.99 -8.69 25.05
N ILE A 39 -1.90 -8.01 26.20
CA ILE A 39 -2.78 -8.24 27.35
C ILE A 39 -4.24 -7.95 26.97
N MET A 40 -4.50 -6.85 26.27
CA MET A 40 -5.85 -6.50 25.80
C MET A 40 -6.40 -7.52 24.80
N LYS A 41 -5.56 -8.07 23.91
CA LYS A 41 -5.98 -9.16 23.01
C LYS A 41 -6.37 -10.41 23.78
N ILE A 42 -5.65 -10.77 24.84
CA ILE A 42 -6.02 -11.91 25.69
C ILE A 42 -7.40 -11.64 26.33
N MET A 43 -7.58 -10.45 26.91
CA MET A 43 -8.87 -10.05 27.50
C MET A 43 -10.02 -10.06 26.48
N LEU A 44 -9.79 -9.60 25.25
CA LEU A 44 -10.78 -9.63 24.18
C LEU A 44 -11.08 -11.06 23.69
N ALA A 45 -10.09 -11.96 23.71
CA ALA A 45 -10.25 -13.36 23.34
C ALA A 45 -11.05 -14.14 24.39
N GLU A 46 -10.76 -13.94 25.69
CA GLU A 46 -11.52 -14.54 26.80
C GLU A 46 -13.00 -14.18 26.77
N ARG A 47 -13.35 -13.05 26.15
CA ARG A 47 -14.70 -12.50 26.06
C ARG A 47 -15.38 -12.77 24.72
N GLU A 48 -14.72 -13.52 23.82
CA GLU A 48 -15.21 -13.82 22.47
C GLU A 48 -15.61 -12.55 21.70
N LEU A 49 -14.84 -11.46 21.83
CA LEU A 49 -15.08 -10.16 21.18
C LEU A 49 -14.21 -9.95 19.93
N PHE A 50 -13.52 -11.00 19.46
CA PHE A 50 -12.62 -10.93 18.32
C PHE A 50 -13.32 -10.86 16.96
N HIS A 51 -14.54 -11.37 16.88
CA HIS A 51 -15.35 -11.33 15.66
C HIS A 51 -16.75 -10.79 16.00
N PRO A 52 -17.23 -9.77 15.27
CA PRO A 52 -18.58 -9.25 15.45
C PRO A 52 -19.58 -10.19 14.78
N ASP A 53 -19.97 -11.26 15.47
CA ASP A 53 -21.09 -12.09 15.02
C ASP A 53 -22.41 -11.35 15.25
N PRO A 54 -23.28 -11.18 14.23
CA PRO A 54 -24.51 -10.43 14.36
C PRO A 54 -25.53 -11.05 15.33
N SER A 55 -25.39 -12.34 15.62
CA SER A 55 -26.14 -13.05 16.66
C SER A 55 -25.72 -12.69 18.09
N LEU A 56 -24.44 -12.33 18.30
CA LEU A 56 -23.89 -11.92 19.59
C LEU A 56 -24.14 -10.42 19.90
N LEU A 57 -24.55 -9.62 18.89
CA LEU A 57 -24.93 -8.21 19.06
C LEU A 57 -26.19 -8.02 19.91
N ALA A 58 -27.07 -9.01 19.96
CA ALA A 58 -28.27 -8.97 20.79
C ALA A 58 -27.98 -9.16 22.29
N GLU A 59 -26.83 -9.73 22.64
CA GLU A 59 -26.47 -10.12 24.02
C GLU A 59 -25.29 -9.33 24.60
N LYS A 60 -24.41 -8.74 23.77
CA LYS A 60 -23.23 -8.00 24.21
C LYS A 60 -23.42 -6.47 24.16
N ASP A 61 -22.93 -5.79 25.20
CA ASP A 61 -23.00 -4.33 25.33
C ASP A 61 -22.25 -3.64 24.16
N VAL A 62 -22.94 -2.78 23.41
CA VAL A 62 -22.40 -1.98 22.28
C VAL A 62 -21.09 -1.26 22.66
N ASP A 63 -20.98 -0.83 23.91
CA ASP A 63 -19.78 -0.22 24.49
C ASP A 63 -18.52 -1.11 24.41
N ALA A 64 -18.66 -2.42 24.62
CA ALA A 64 -17.52 -3.34 24.58
C ALA A 64 -16.98 -3.51 23.15
N LEU A 65 -17.86 -3.46 22.15
CA LEU A 65 -17.49 -3.51 20.73
C LEU A 65 -16.83 -2.21 20.27
N VAL A 66 -17.30 -1.06 20.75
CA VAL A 66 -16.62 0.23 20.55
C VAL A 66 -15.19 0.17 21.10
N ILE A 67 -15.02 -0.35 22.32
CA ILE A 67 -13.69 -0.50 22.94
C ILE A 67 -12.81 -1.46 22.15
N ALA A 68 -13.34 -2.59 21.68
CA ALA A 68 -12.59 -3.53 20.85
C ALA A 68 -12.12 -2.87 19.54
N ARG A 69 -13.01 -2.13 18.86
CA ARG A 69 -12.68 -1.35 17.67
C ARG A 69 -11.55 -0.36 17.95
N ASP A 70 -11.69 0.44 19.00
CA ASP A 70 -10.67 1.46 19.35
C ASP A 70 -9.30 0.81 19.66
N VAL A 71 -9.28 -0.36 20.29
CA VAL A 71 -8.03 -1.14 20.53
C VAL A 71 -7.39 -1.57 19.21
N PHE A 72 -8.18 -2.03 18.24
CA PHE A 72 -7.67 -2.41 16.91
C PHE A 72 -7.24 -1.19 16.08
N GLU A 73 -7.93 -0.06 16.19
CA GLU A 73 -7.52 1.21 15.57
C GLU A 73 -6.15 1.65 16.11
N ILE A 74 -5.98 1.65 17.43
CA ILE A 74 -4.71 2.02 18.08
C ILE A 74 -3.62 1.01 17.74
N GLY A 75 -3.93 -0.29 17.68
CA GLY A 75 -3.00 -1.32 17.24
C GLY A 75 -2.50 -1.07 15.82
N THR A 76 -3.40 -0.70 14.90
CA THR A 76 -3.07 -0.38 13.51
C THR A 76 -2.12 0.83 13.41
N LEU A 77 -2.44 1.91 14.11
CA LEU A 77 -1.63 3.14 14.11
C LEU A 77 -0.28 2.93 14.82
N SER A 78 -0.25 2.15 15.90
CA SER A 78 1.00 1.81 16.60
C SER A 78 1.90 0.92 15.74
N SER A 79 1.35 -0.02 14.96
CA SER A 79 2.13 -0.85 14.04
C SER A 79 2.81 -0.03 12.95
N LEU A 80 2.16 1.05 12.51
CA LEU A 80 2.75 1.97 11.55
C LEU A 80 3.94 2.73 12.13
N HIS A 81 3.85 3.17 13.39
CA HIS A 81 5.00 3.77 14.09
C HIS A 81 6.15 2.77 14.30
N ALA A 82 5.82 1.50 14.55
CA ALA A 82 6.79 0.41 14.63
C ALA A 82 7.38 0.02 13.25
N LYS A 83 6.85 0.58 12.15
CA LYS A 83 7.19 0.23 10.75
C LYS A 83 7.01 -1.25 10.42
N ASP A 84 6.09 -1.92 11.11
CA ASP A 84 5.77 -3.32 10.90
C ASP A 84 4.52 -3.45 10.00
N LEU A 85 4.78 -3.75 8.72
CA LEU A 85 3.77 -3.90 7.68
C LEU A 85 2.90 -5.16 7.89
N GLU A 86 3.48 -6.25 8.39
CA GLU A 86 2.74 -7.50 8.57
C GLU A 86 1.75 -7.39 9.73
N SER A 87 2.18 -6.76 10.82
CA SER A 87 1.28 -6.47 11.93
C SER A 87 0.17 -5.50 11.52
N PHE A 88 0.47 -4.49 10.69
CA PHE A 88 -0.54 -3.60 10.14
C PHE A 88 -1.60 -4.37 9.34
N ASP A 89 -1.19 -5.23 8.41
CA ASP A 89 -2.10 -6.02 7.58
C ASP A 89 -2.98 -6.96 8.44
N ARG A 90 -2.41 -7.50 9.54
CA ARG A 90 -3.14 -8.34 10.51
C ARG A 90 -4.19 -7.54 11.29
N TYR A 91 -3.83 -6.39 11.84
CA TYR A 91 -4.78 -5.53 12.58
C TYR A 91 -5.88 -4.99 11.66
N TRP A 92 -5.52 -4.62 10.43
CA TRP A 92 -6.47 -4.18 9.41
C TRP A 92 -7.48 -5.27 9.07
N SER A 93 -7.02 -6.52 8.88
CA SER A 93 -7.90 -7.66 8.60
C SER A 93 -8.88 -7.93 9.74
N GLN A 94 -8.48 -7.66 10.99
CA GLN A 94 -9.32 -7.78 12.17
C GLN A 94 -10.30 -6.61 12.32
N LEU A 95 -9.91 -5.41 11.88
CA LEU A 95 -10.72 -4.20 11.94
C LEU A 95 -11.79 -4.13 10.84
N LYS A 96 -11.52 -4.72 9.67
CA LYS A 96 -12.41 -4.67 8.50
C LYS A 96 -13.85 -5.16 8.79
N PRO A 97 -14.10 -6.28 9.50
CA PRO A 97 -15.45 -6.69 9.90
C PRO A 97 -16.17 -5.65 10.77
N PHE A 98 -15.46 -4.95 11.66
CA PHE A 98 -16.06 -3.90 12.49
C PHE A 98 -16.52 -2.68 11.69
N TYR A 99 -15.97 -2.47 10.49
CA TYR A 99 -16.39 -1.38 9.61
C TYR A 99 -17.44 -1.79 8.59
N LEU A 100 -17.43 -3.03 8.11
CA LEU A 100 -18.39 -3.49 7.12
C LEU A 100 -19.70 -3.98 7.73
N ASP A 101 -19.61 -4.84 8.75
CA ASP A 101 -20.79 -5.54 9.29
C ASP A 101 -21.52 -4.69 10.34
N LEU A 102 -20.81 -3.79 11.03
CA LEU A 102 -21.33 -2.99 12.15
C LEU A 102 -21.59 -1.52 11.80
N ALA A 103 -21.46 -1.12 10.53
CA ALA A 103 -21.65 0.26 10.07
C ALA A 103 -23.01 0.87 10.48
N GLY A 104 -24.04 0.03 10.61
CA GLY A 104 -25.38 0.46 11.01
C GLY A 104 -25.64 0.52 12.52
N SER A 105 -24.79 -0.11 13.35
CA SER A 105 -25.03 -0.28 14.79
C SER A 105 -24.04 0.47 15.68
N LEU A 106 -22.87 0.86 15.16
CA LEU A 106 -21.83 1.55 15.91
C LEU A 106 -21.79 3.06 15.58
N PRO A 107 -21.40 3.92 16.54
CA PRO A 107 -21.14 5.32 16.26
C PRO A 107 -19.92 5.48 15.36
N ALA A 108 -19.96 6.43 14.42
CA ALA A 108 -18.85 6.73 13.53
C ALA A 108 -17.59 7.16 14.32
N SER A 109 -16.46 6.51 14.06
CA SER A 109 -15.17 6.84 14.68
C SER A 109 -14.48 7.99 13.93
N SER A 110 -13.84 8.89 14.65
CA SER A 110 -13.00 9.95 14.06
C SER A 110 -11.76 9.41 13.35
N ASN A 111 -11.32 8.18 13.68
CA ASN A 111 -10.18 7.54 13.04
C ASN A 111 -10.57 6.61 11.89
N TYR A 112 -11.86 6.52 11.56
CA TYR A 112 -12.32 5.67 10.48
C TYR A 112 -11.71 6.09 9.13
N GLU A 113 -11.96 7.32 8.70
CA GLU A 113 -11.48 7.88 7.42
C GLU A 113 -9.97 7.75 7.19
N PRO A 114 -9.09 8.12 8.14
CA PRO A 114 -7.65 8.00 7.94
C PRO A 114 -7.17 6.55 7.89
N ILE A 115 -7.76 5.62 8.66
CA ILE A 115 -7.35 4.22 8.62
C ILE A 115 -7.72 3.60 7.28
N ILE A 116 -8.90 3.95 6.73
CA ILE A 116 -9.26 3.60 5.35
C ILE A 116 -8.23 4.18 4.38
N GLY A 117 -7.90 5.47 4.48
CA GLY A 117 -6.88 6.11 3.63
C GLY A 117 -5.50 5.42 3.70
N LEU A 118 -5.06 5.04 4.90
CA LEU A 118 -3.82 4.29 5.09
C LEU A 118 -3.88 2.90 4.47
N SER A 119 -5.02 2.20 4.59
CA SER A 119 -5.20 0.88 3.95
C SER A 119 -5.15 0.97 2.42
N LEU A 120 -5.71 2.04 1.85
CA LEU A 120 -5.67 2.30 0.41
C LEU A 120 -4.24 2.60 -0.05
N LEU A 121 -3.50 3.44 0.68
CA LEU A 121 -2.08 3.69 0.41
C LEU A 121 -1.24 2.41 0.53
N ARG A 122 -1.54 1.55 1.50
CA ARG A 122 -0.89 0.24 1.64
C ARG A 122 -1.05 -0.59 0.37
N SER A 123 -2.26 -0.70 -0.18
CA SER A 123 -2.51 -1.42 -1.44
C SER A 123 -1.75 -0.80 -2.63
N LEU A 124 -1.68 0.53 -2.72
CA LEU A 124 -0.91 1.22 -3.76
C LEU A 124 0.60 0.97 -3.63
N SER A 125 1.15 1.07 -2.43
CA SER A 125 2.58 0.84 -2.17
C SER A 125 3.04 -0.59 -2.52
N SER A 126 2.12 -1.56 -2.44
CA SER A 126 2.38 -2.97 -2.77
C SER A 126 2.03 -3.33 -4.23
N ASN A 127 1.74 -2.33 -5.07
CA ASN A 127 1.32 -2.49 -6.46
C ASN A 127 0.08 -3.40 -6.65
N ARG A 128 -0.82 -3.43 -5.66
CA ARG A 128 -2.07 -4.22 -5.71
C ARG A 128 -3.25 -3.33 -6.10
N ILE A 129 -3.22 -2.86 -7.35
CA ILE A 129 -4.22 -1.91 -7.89
C ILE A 129 -5.63 -2.52 -7.89
N SER A 130 -5.75 -3.84 -8.14
CA SER A 130 -7.06 -4.51 -8.10
C SER A 130 -7.68 -4.49 -6.70
N GLU A 131 -6.89 -4.73 -5.65
CA GLU A 131 -7.37 -4.66 -4.26
C GLU A 131 -7.78 -3.25 -3.88
N PHE A 132 -7.06 -2.24 -4.38
CA PHE A 132 -7.41 -0.84 -4.20
C PHE A 132 -8.78 -0.50 -4.81
N HIS A 133 -9.03 -0.87 -6.07
CA HIS A 133 -10.33 -0.59 -6.70
C HIS A 133 -11.48 -1.37 -6.06
N MET A 134 -11.27 -2.64 -5.66
CA MET A 134 -12.27 -3.40 -4.91
C MET A 134 -12.59 -2.73 -3.56
N ALA A 135 -11.58 -2.22 -2.85
CA ALA A 135 -11.79 -1.53 -1.59
C ALA A 135 -12.52 -0.19 -1.78
N LEU A 136 -12.24 0.54 -2.86
CA LEU A 136 -12.96 1.77 -3.20
C LEU A 136 -14.43 1.53 -3.57
N GLU A 137 -14.73 0.45 -4.29
CA GLU A 137 -16.11 0.09 -4.66
C GLU A 137 -16.98 -0.22 -3.43
N MET A 138 -16.38 -0.79 -2.38
CA MET A 138 -17.07 -1.09 -1.12
C MET A 138 -17.43 0.17 -0.30
N LEU A 139 -16.78 1.31 -0.57
CA LEU A 139 -16.97 2.54 0.20
C LEU A 139 -18.11 3.39 -0.39
N PRO A 140 -18.90 4.08 0.45
CA PRO A 140 -19.94 4.97 -0.03
C PRO A 140 -19.33 6.19 -0.73
N ALA A 141 -19.87 6.55 -1.90
CA ALA A 141 -19.35 7.65 -2.72
C ALA A 141 -19.37 9.03 -2.02
N THR A 142 -20.23 9.24 -1.04
CA THR A 142 -20.25 10.46 -0.22
C THR A 142 -18.98 10.60 0.61
N LEU A 143 -18.52 9.51 1.24
CA LEU A 143 -17.32 9.49 2.06
C LEU A 143 -16.07 9.74 1.21
N VAL A 144 -16.00 9.13 0.02
CA VAL A 144 -14.87 9.33 -0.91
C VAL A 144 -14.75 10.80 -1.34
N ARG A 145 -15.88 11.49 -1.52
CA ARG A 145 -15.88 12.90 -1.92
C ARG A 145 -15.61 13.85 -0.75
N ASP A 146 -16.11 13.54 0.44
CA ASP A 146 -16.11 14.52 1.52
C ASP A 146 -14.83 14.42 2.40
N SER A 147 -14.15 13.26 2.41
CA SER A 147 -12.99 13.01 3.28
C SER A 147 -11.65 13.26 2.55
N PRO A 148 -10.84 14.26 2.94
CA PRO A 148 -9.56 14.58 2.28
C PRO A 148 -8.51 13.45 2.44
N CYS A 149 -8.61 12.66 3.51
CA CYS A 149 -7.71 11.53 3.77
C CYS A 149 -7.87 10.39 2.75
N ILE A 150 -9.06 10.23 2.16
CA ILE A 150 -9.34 9.20 1.15
C ILE A 150 -9.07 9.74 -0.25
N GLN A 151 -9.36 11.02 -0.48
CA GLN A 151 -9.06 11.68 -1.75
C GLN A 151 -7.58 11.65 -2.10
N HIS A 152 -6.69 11.81 -1.13
CA HIS A 152 -5.25 11.81 -1.37
C HIS A 152 -4.75 10.50 -2.05
N PRO A 153 -5.02 9.28 -1.51
CA PRO A 153 -4.71 8.03 -2.22
C PRO A 153 -5.35 7.92 -3.60
N VAL A 154 -6.58 8.43 -3.80
CA VAL A 154 -7.27 8.39 -5.10
C VAL A 154 -6.61 9.30 -6.13
N LEU A 155 -6.19 10.51 -5.74
CA LEU A 155 -5.46 11.43 -6.62
C LEU A 155 -4.08 10.87 -6.97
N LEU A 156 -3.42 10.26 -5.99
CA LEU A 156 -2.13 9.61 -6.16
C LEU A 156 -2.20 8.46 -7.17
N GLU A 157 -3.21 7.60 -7.05
CA GLU A 157 -3.48 6.51 -7.99
C GLU A 157 -3.79 7.06 -9.39
N ARG A 158 -4.60 8.10 -9.49
CA ARG A 158 -4.92 8.74 -10.77
C ARG A 158 -3.66 9.25 -11.48
N TRP A 159 -2.77 9.95 -10.77
CA TRP A 159 -1.54 10.43 -11.38
C TRP A 159 -0.59 9.28 -11.75
N LEU A 160 -0.58 8.19 -10.98
CA LEU A 160 0.16 7.00 -11.31
C LEU A 160 -0.35 6.37 -12.62
N MET A 161 -1.68 6.30 -12.80
CA MET A 161 -2.31 5.83 -14.04
C MET A 161 -2.07 6.76 -15.23
N GLU A 162 -2.07 8.07 -15.01
CA GLU A 162 -1.71 9.08 -16.02
C GLU A 162 -0.20 9.08 -16.35
N GLY A 163 0.64 8.45 -15.52
CA GLY A 163 2.11 8.49 -15.62
C GLY A 163 2.71 9.85 -15.23
N SER A 164 1.96 10.68 -14.50
CA SER A 164 2.36 12.03 -14.12
C SER A 164 3.12 12.06 -12.79
N PHE A 165 4.36 11.58 -12.80
CA PHE A 165 5.18 11.44 -11.59
C PHE A 165 5.57 12.78 -10.93
N SER A 166 5.63 13.87 -11.70
CA SER A 166 5.91 15.21 -11.14
C SER A 166 4.83 15.70 -10.18
N ASN A 167 3.57 15.31 -10.42
CA ASN A 167 2.46 15.65 -9.53
C ASN A 167 2.50 14.80 -8.26
N VAL A 168 2.82 13.51 -8.40
CA VAL A 168 3.04 12.60 -7.27
C VAL A 168 4.14 13.13 -6.34
N TRP A 169 5.27 13.58 -6.89
CA TRP A 169 6.37 14.15 -6.11
C TRP A 169 5.95 15.42 -5.35
N ARG A 170 5.14 16.29 -5.97
CA ARG A 170 4.65 17.52 -5.33
C ARG A 170 3.70 17.22 -4.17
N GLU A 171 2.83 16.24 -4.36
CA GLU A 171 1.82 15.89 -3.37
C GLU A 171 2.41 15.22 -2.12
N ARG A 172 3.65 14.71 -2.20
CA ARG A 172 4.42 14.30 -1.02
C ARG A 172 4.55 15.41 0.04
N ALA A 173 4.52 16.69 -0.34
CA ALA A 173 4.55 17.81 0.60
C ALA A 173 3.17 18.14 1.20
N ASN A 174 2.09 17.70 0.58
CA ASN A 174 0.70 18.03 0.93
C ASN A 174 -0.01 16.89 1.69
N VAL A 175 0.73 16.16 2.51
CA VAL A 175 0.18 14.98 3.16
C VAL A 175 -0.69 15.39 4.36
N PRO A 176 -1.96 14.92 4.46
CA PRO A 176 -2.87 15.31 5.54
C PRO A 176 -2.42 14.88 6.94
N ARG A 177 -1.57 13.85 7.02
CA ARG A 177 -1.16 13.18 8.26
C ARG A 177 0.25 12.61 8.13
N GLU A 178 1.05 12.70 9.19
CA GLU A 178 2.43 12.22 9.17
C GLU A 178 2.53 10.70 8.92
N GLU A 179 1.51 9.95 9.33
CA GLU A 179 1.41 8.51 9.11
C GLU A 179 1.45 8.11 7.63
N PHE A 180 0.91 8.96 6.76
CA PHE A 180 0.81 8.70 5.33
C PHE A 180 2.17 8.83 4.64
N LEU A 181 3.08 9.65 5.18
CA LEU A 181 4.42 9.86 4.61
C LEU A 181 5.20 8.55 4.50
N PHE A 182 5.05 7.64 5.48
CA PHE A 182 5.73 6.36 5.46
C PHE A 182 5.37 5.51 4.23
N PHE A 183 4.08 5.43 3.89
CA PHE A 183 3.64 4.69 2.71
C PHE A 183 3.97 5.41 1.40
N VAL A 184 3.91 6.75 1.40
CA VAL A 184 4.29 7.55 0.23
C VAL A 184 5.78 7.36 -0.08
N ASP A 185 6.66 7.30 0.93
CA ASP A 185 8.10 7.08 0.72
C ASP A 185 8.37 5.70 0.09
N ILE A 186 7.72 4.64 0.56
CA ILE A 186 7.82 3.29 -0.04
C ILE A 186 7.31 3.29 -1.49
N LEU A 187 6.19 3.99 -1.73
CA LEU A 187 5.64 4.12 -3.07
C LEU A 187 6.59 4.90 -4.00
N MET A 188 7.24 5.96 -3.50
CA MET A 188 8.20 6.74 -4.27
C MET A 188 9.40 5.91 -4.73
N ASP A 189 9.91 5.04 -3.85
CA ASP A 189 10.98 4.11 -4.22
C ASP A 189 10.50 3.15 -5.31
N THR A 190 9.30 2.59 -5.18
CA THR A 190 8.71 1.72 -6.20
C THR A 190 8.52 2.44 -7.54
N ILE A 191 7.99 3.66 -7.53
CA ILE A 191 7.82 4.51 -8.72
C ILE A 191 9.16 4.77 -9.40
N ARG A 192 10.21 5.08 -8.62
CA ARG A 192 11.55 5.30 -9.16
C ARG A 192 12.07 4.07 -9.92
N HIS A 193 11.78 2.87 -9.40
CA HIS A 193 12.15 1.61 -10.06
C HIS A 193 11.38 1.37 -11.37
N GLU A 194 10.11 1.76 -11.42
CA GLU A 194 9.28 1.66 -12.64
C GLU A 194 9.72 2.68 -13.70
N ILE A 195 9.96 3.95 -13.31
CA ILE A 195 10.50 4.98 -14.21
C ILE A 195 11.80 4.50 -14.84
N ALA A 196 12.72 3.98 -14.02
CA ALA A 196 13.99 3.43 -14.49
C ALA A 196 13.78 2.29 -15.53
N SER A 197 12.83 1.37 -15.29
CA SER A 197 12.52 0.31 -16.26
C SER A 197 11.93 0.84 -17.57
N CYS A 198 11.15 1.93 -17.51
CA CYS A 198 10.65 2.62 -18.69
C CYS A 198 11.77 3.32 -19.47
N GLU A 199 12.70 3.98 -18.77
CA GLU A 199 13.84 4.68 -19.37
C GLU A 199 14.77 3.70 -20.12
N GLU A 200 15.07 2.54 -19.52
CA GLU A 200 15.87 1.48 -20.16
C GLU A 200 15.27 1.03 -21.51
N LYS A 201 13.94 0.97 -21.59
CA LYS A 201 13.19 0.57 -22.79
C LYS A 201 13.07 1.71 -23.80
N ALA A 202 12.94 2.95 -23.33
CA ALA A 202 12.72 4.12 -24.16
C ALA A 202 14.00 4.65 -24.81
N TYR A 203 15.10 4.73 -24.05
CA TYR A 203 16.33 5.43 -24.47
C TYR A 203 17.56 4.51 -24.53
N ASP A 204 18.38 4.66 -25.57
CA ASP A 204 19.66 3.93 -25.69
C ASP A 204 20.73 4.54 -24.77
N ALA A 205 20.75 5.88 -24.70
CA ALA A 205 21.64 6.64 -23.82
C ALA A 205 20.95 7.93 -23.37
N LEU A 206 21.25 8.38 -22.15
CA LEU A 206 20.72 9.63 -21.57
C LEU A 206 21.81 10.36 -20.77
N PRO A 207 21.93 11.71 -20.85
CA PRO A 207 22.89 12.45 -20.04
C PRO A 207 22.51 12.42 -18.55
N LEU A 208 23.51 12.46 -17.67
CA LEU A 208 23.32 12.38 -16.21
C LEU A 208 22.39 13.46 -15.65
N ASN A 209 22.38 14.66 -16.24
CA ASN A 209 21.49 15.75 -15.79
C ASN A 209 20.02 15.43 -16.05
N ASP A 210 19.70 14.85 -17.20
CA ASP A 210 18.32 14.51 -17.55
C ASP A 210 17.83 13.35 -16.68
N VAL A 211 18.69 12.34 -16.47
CA VAL A 211 18.44 11.23 -15.52
C VAL A 211 18.17 11.77 -14.11
N ALA A 212 18.95 12.75 -13.65
CA ALA A 212 18.75 13.37 -12.34
C ALA A 212 17.38 14.05 -12.23
N THR A 213 16.96 14.77 -13.28
CA THR A 213 15.66 15.46 -13.29
C THR A 213 14.48 14.50 -13.38
N LEU A 214 14.60 13.39 -14.11
CA LEU A 214 13.52 12.42 -14.31
C LEU A 214 13.31 11.52 -13.08
N LEU A 215 14.39 11.10 -12.43
CA LEU A 215 14.34 10.24 -11.23
C LEU A 215 14.28 11.05 -9.91
N PHE A 216 14.23 12.38 -10.00
CA PHE A 216 14.17 13.32 -8.88
C PHE A 216 15.34 13.19 -7.89
N PHE A 217 16.55 12.93 -8.38
CA PHE A 217 17.74 12.89 -7.53
C PHE A 217 18.29 14.29 -7.29
N THR A 218 18.60 14.60 -6.03
CA THR A 218 19.31 15.83 -5.65
C THR A 218 20.83 15.67 -5.68
N ASN A 219 21.34 14.45 -5.48
CA ASN A 219 22.77 14.19 -5.37
C ASN A 219 23.28 13.30 -6.51
N GLN A 220 24.42 13.66 -7.08
CA GLN A 220 25.06 12.87 -8.13
C GLN A 220 25.58 11.51 -7.63
N SER A 221 25.89 11.38 -6.33
CA SER A 221 26.32 10.12 -5.73
C SER A 221 25.22 9.06 -5.70
N GLU A 222 23.99 9.46 -5.42
CA GLU A 222 22.83 8.54 -5.39
C GLU A 222 22.55 7.95 -6.78
N ILE A 223 22.76 8.74 -7.83
CA ILE A 223 22.65 8.29 -9.22
C ILE A 223 23.70 7.21 -9.53
N LEU A 224 24.93 7.36 -9.03
CA LEU A 224 25.99 6.37 -9.25
C LEU A 224 25.67 5.05 -8.56
N ASP A 225 25.11 5.08 -7.36
CA ASP A 225 24.75 3.88 -6.62
C ASP A 225 23.52 3.19 -7.24
N PHE A 226 22.52 3.97 -7.67
CA PHE A 226 21.36 3.45 -8.41
C PHE A 226 21.76 2.84 -9.78
N ALA A 227 22.68 3.49 -10.49
CA ALA A 227 23.24 2.98 -11.74
C ALA A 227 24.00 1.66 -11.54
N LYS A 228 24.75 1.51 -10.44
CA LYS A 228 25.43 0.23 -10.11
C LYS A 228 24.42 -0.87 -9.79
N GLU A 229 23.37 -0.56 -9.03
CA GLU A 229 22.31 -1.52 -8.67
C GLU A 229 21.62 -2.08 -9.92
N ARG A 230 21.38 -1.22 -10.93
CA ARG A 230 20.76 -1.59 -12.21
C ARG A 230 21.74 -2.07 -13.28
N GLY A 231 23.05 -1.98 -13.04
CA GLY A 231 24.08 -2.38 -14.00
C GLY A 231 24.21 -1.43 -15.21
N TRP A 232 23.88 -0.16 -15.06
CA TRP A 232 24.03 0.83 -16.12
C TRP A 232 25.49 1.23 -16.32
N HIS A 233 25.90 1.37 -17.59
CA HIS A 233 27.25 1.82 -17.93
C HIS A 233 27.29 3.33 -18.05
N ILE A 234 28.14 3.98 -17.25
CA ILE A 234 28.34 5.43 -17.29
C ILE A 234 29.60 5.70 -18.08
N ASN A 235 29.48 6.43 -19.19
CA ASN A 235 30.63 6.90 -19.94
C ASN A 235 31.20 8.17 -19.30
N PRO A 236 32.43 8.13 -18.75
CA PRO A 236 33.01 9.26 -18.02
C PRO A 236 33.34 10.46 -18.93
N THR A 237 33.48 10.24 -20.24
CA THR A 237 33.84 11.29 -21.21
C THR A 237 32.64 12.12 -21.67
N THR A 238 31.46 11.51 -21.81
CA THR A 238 30.23 12.16 -22.29
C THR A 238 29.24 12.43 -21.17
N GLN A 239 29.50 11.94 -19.95
CA GLN A 239 28.54 12.00 -18.83
C GLN A 239 27.17 11.43 -19.20
N THR A 240 27.15 10.41 -20.07
CA THR A 240 25.93 9.72 -20.51
C THR A 240 25.84 8.33 -19.88
N VAL A 241 24.66 7.99 -19.42
CA VAL A 241 24.26 6.65 -19.01
C VAL A 241 23.83 5.90 -20.27
N GLU A 242 24.49 4.79 -20.58
CA GLU A 242 24.11 3.91 -21.67
C GLU A 242 23.32 2.71 -21.12
N PHE A 243 22.09 2.57 -21.60
CA PHE A 243 21.18 1.47 -21.24
C PHE A 243 21.31 0.27 -22.19
N ALA A 244 22.12 0.41 -23.25
CA ALA A 244 22.23 -0.53 -24.36
C ALA A 244 22.69 -1.95 -23.98
N GLY A 245 23.37 -2.13 -22.83
CA GLY A 245 23.79 -3.45 -22.34
C GLY A 245 22.62 -4.42 -22.16
N ILE A 246 21.52 -3.92 -21.58
CA ILE A 246 20.31 -4.71 -21.26
C ILE A 246 19.55 -5.11 -22.54
N ARG A 247 19.56 -4.24 -23.56
CA ARG A 247 18.91 -4.53 -24.85
C ARG A 247 19.57 -5.68 -25.57
N SER A 248 20.89 -5.88 -25.44
CA SER A 248 21.62 -6.94 -26.11
C SER A 248 21.27 -8.34 -25.55
N GLU A 249 21.10 -8.45 -24.23
CA GLU A 249 20.67 -9.69 -23.56
C GLU A 249 19.19 -9.99 -23.81
N GLN A 250 18.32 -8.98 -23.76
CA GLN A 250 16.91 -9.14 -24.14
C GLN A 250 16.71 -9.43 -25.63
N ARG A 251 17.61 -8.99 -26.53
CA ARG A 251 17.60 -9.40 -27.95
C ARG A 251 18.00 -10.87 -28.12
N GLY A 252 18.89 -11.38 -27.27
CA GLY A 252 19.22 -12.80 -27.20
C GLY A 252 18.03 -13.67 -26.79
N ALA A 253 17.24 -13.21 -25.81
CA ALA A 253 15.99 -13.88 -25.40
C ALA A 253 14.84 -13.70 -26.41
N LYS A 254 14.73 -12.53 -27.06
CA LYS A 254 13.77 -12.26 -28.16
C LYS A 254 14.14 -12.91 -29.49
N ALA A 255 15.19 -13.74 -29.55
CA ALA A 255 15.40 -14.63 -30.69
C ALA A 255 14.29 -15.70 -30.83
N GLU A 256 13.48 -15.92 -29.79
CA GLU A 256 12.25 -16.71 -29.83
C GLU A 256 11.07 -15.99 -30.50
N ASP A 257 11.13 -14.67 -30.70
CA ASP A 257 10.07 -13.87 -31.33
C ASP A 257 10.16 -13.90 -32.87
N ARG A 258 10.90 -14.88 -33.42
CA ARG A 258 10.74 -15.26 -34.83
C ARG A 258 9.35 -15.85 -34.95
N ILE A 259 8.40 -15.05 -35.47
CA ILE A 259 7.03 -15.44 -35.87
C ILE A 259 6.98 -16.95 -36.02
N PRO A 260 6.22 -17.69 -35.18
CA PRO A 260 6.36 -19.13 -35.06
C PRO A 260 5.88 -19.82 -36.35
N ARG A 261 6.77 -19.85 -37.36
CA ARG A 261 6.41 -20.19 -38.74
C ARG A 261 5.82 -21.58 -38.82
N ARG A 262 6.32 -22.50 -37.99
CA ARG A 262 5.84 -23.88 -37.93
C ARG A 262 4.42 -23.98 -37.38
N THR A 263 4.06 -23.19 -36.36
CA THR A 263 2.70 -23.22 -35.82
C THR A 263 1.72 -22.58 -36.80
N THR A 264 2.08 -21.45 -37.43
CA THR A 264 1.25 -20.85 -38.48
C THR A 264 1.04 -21.80 -39.67
N ILE A 265 2.09 -22.49 -40.11
CA ILE A 265 1.99 -23.50 -41.18
C ILE A 265 1.10 -24.67 -40.74
N ALA A 266 1.24 -25.16 -39.50
CA ALA A 266 0.43 -26.25 -38.98
C ALA A 266 -1.06 -25.87 -38.86
N SER A 267 -1.36 -24.68 -38.34
CA SER A 267 -2.73 -24.15 -38.29
C SER A 267 -3.32 -23.98 -39.68
N ASN A 268 -2.56 -23.45 -40.65
CA ASN A 268 -3.03 -23.32 -42.03
C ASN A 268 -3.25 -24.69 -42.70
N MET A 269 -2.41 -25.68 -42.45
CA MET A 269 -2.64 -27.05 -42.92
C MET A 269 -3.85 -27.69 -42.24
N HIS A 270 -4.10 -27.40 -40.96
CA HIS A 270 -5.29 -27.87 -40.26
C HIS A 270 -6.56 -27.27 -40.86
N PHE A 271 -6.59 -25.96 -41.07
CA PHE A 271 -7.71 -25.28 -41.73
C PHE A 271 -7.94 -25.80 -43.14
N ALA A 272 -6.88 -26.02 -43.92
CA ALA A 272 -6.99 -26.60 -45.26
C ALA A 272 -7.58 -28.03 -45.20
N ARG A 273 -7.13 -28.85 -44.24
CA ARG A 273 -7.65 -30.21 -44.04
C ARG A 273 -9.12 -30.22 -43.63
N GLU A 274 -9.56 -29.30 -42.78
CA GLU A 274 -10.97 -29.18 -42.39
C GLU A 274 -11.85 -28.68 -43.55
N LEU A 275 -11.33 -27.82 -44.43
CA LEU A 275 -12.04 -27.36 -45.62
C LEU A 275 -12.13 -28.41 -46.73
N GLU A 276 -11.09 -29.24 -46.90
CA GLU A 276 -11.07 -30.33 -47.89
C GLU A 276 -11.82 -31.58 -47.42
N SER A 277 -12.00 -31.74 -46.10
CA SER A 277 -12.89 -32.74 -45.52
C SER A 277 -14.33 -32.41 -45.90
N ILE A 278 -14.91 -33.16 -46.82
CA ILE A 278 -16.34 -33.09 -47.11
C ILE A 278 -17.10 -33.41 -45.81
N VAL A 279 -17.99 -32.51 -45.39
CA VAL A 279 -19.03 -32.81 -44.37
C VAL A 279 -20.08 -33.74 -44.97
#